data_AF-G9KS43-F1
#
_entry.id   AF-G9KS43-F1
#
_cell.length_a   1.000
_cell.length_b   1.000
_cell.length_c   1.000
_cell.angle_alpha   90.00
_cell.angle_beta   90.00
_cell.angle_gamma   90.00
#
_symmetry.space_group_name_H-M   'P 1'
#
loop_
_entity.id
_entity.type
_entity.pdbx_description
1 polymer ?
#
loop_
_entity_poly.entity_id
_entity_poly.type
_entity_poly.pdbx_seq_one_letter_code
_entity_poly.pdbx_strand_id
1 'polypeptide(L)'
;IFSHDYVFWCGDFNYRIDLTYEEVFYFVKRQDWKKLLEFDQLQLQKSSGKIFKDFHEGTINFGPTYKYDVGSAAYDTSDKCRTPAWTDRVLWWRKRHSFDRTAGELNLLDNDVEADSTV
;
A
#
# COMPACT_ATOMS: atom_id res chain seq x y z
N ILE A 1 -4.57 10.85 16.08
CA ILE A 1 -4.87 10.21 14.77
C ILE A 1 -5.59 8.87 14.91
N PHE A 2 -5.32 8.04 15.93
CA PHE A 2 -6.28 7.04 16.43
C PHE A 2 -6.09 6.86 17.95
N SER A 3 -7.10 6.38 18.67
CA SER A 3 -7.03 6.07 20.12
C SER A 3 -6.59 4.63 20.42
N HIS A 4 -6.39 3.81 19.39
CA HIS A 4 -6.04 2.40 19.50
C HIS A 4 -4.55 2.20 19.21
N ASP A 5 -3.94 1.16 19.78
CA ASP A 5 -2.53 0.84 19.50
C ASP A 5 -2.36 0.19 18.12
N TYR A 6 -3.38 -0.54 17.66
CA TYR A 6 -3.45 -1.16 16.34
C TYR A 6 -4.79 -0.82 15.69
N VAL A 7 -4.76 -0.53 14.40
CA VAL A 7 -5.95 -0.33 13.56
C VAL A 7 -5.80 -1.21 12.33
N PHE A 8 -6.79 -2.07 12.09
CA PHE A 8 -6.91 -2.81 10.84
C PHE A 8 -8.06 -2.20 10.04
N TRP A 9 -7.80 -1.88 8.78
CA TRP A 9 -8.80 -1.34 7.87
C TRP A 9 -8.83 -2.21 6.62
N CYS A 10 -9.95 -2.88 6.41
CA CYS A 10 -10.14 -3.77 5.27
C CYS A 10 -11.52 -3.58 4.62
N GLY A 11 -11.62 -4.03 3.37
CA GLY A 11 -12.86 -4.06 2.61
C GLY A 11 -12.63 -3.88 1.11
N ASP A 12 -13.74 -3.77 0.38
CA ASP A 12 -13.76 -3.30 -0.99
C ASP A 12 -13.63 -1.77 -0.98
N PHE A 13 -12.42 -1.26 -1.20
CA PHE A 13 -12.17 0.18 -1.33
C PHE A 13 -12.40 0.69 -2.75
N ASN A 14 -12.70 -0.20 -3.70
CA ASN A 14 -13.06 0.09 -5.07
C ASN A 14 -12.03 0.89 -5.90
N TYR A 15 -10.80 1.00 -5.43
CA TYR A 15 -9.70 1.59 -6.19
C TYR A 15 -9.39 0.74 -7.43
N ARG A 16 -9.10 1.42 -8.54
CA ARG A 16 -8.88 0.83 -9.87
C ARG A 16 -7.42 0.95 -10.30
N ILE A 17 -7.12 0.37 -11.45
CA ILE A 17 -5.83 0.51 -12.12
C ILE A 17 -5.99 1.55 -13.23
N ASP A 18 -5.11 2.56 -13.27
CA ASP A 18 -5.12 3.65 -14.26
C ASP A 18 -4.48 3.22 -15.59
N LEU A 19 -5.05 2.18 -16.22
CA LEU A 19 -4.66 1.62 -17.51
C LEU A 19 -5.90 1.15 -18.30
N THR A 20 -5.76 0.96 -19.62
CA THR A 20 -6.85 0.38 -20.42
C THR A 20 -7.05 -1.11 -20.12
N TYR A 21 -8.19 -1.67 -20.52
CA TYR A 21 -8.47 -3.10 -20.37
C TYR A 21 -7.38 -3.96 -21.03
N GLU A 22 -6.95 -3.59 -22.25
CA GLU A 22 -5.95 -4.32 -23.03
C GLU A 22 -4.58 -4.29 -22.33
N GLU A 23 -4.18 -3.12 -21.82
CA GLU A 23 -2.92 -2.95 -21.09
C GLU A 23 -2.91 -3.75 -19.80
N VAL A 24 -4.01 -3.71 -19.03
CA VAL A 24 -4.12 -4.52 -17.82
C VAL A 24 -4.02 -6.01 -18.15
N PHE A 25 -4.76 -6.48 -19.14
CA PHE A 25 -4.71 -7.88 -19.56
C PHE A 25 -3.34 -8.32 -20.08
N TYR A 26 -2.60 -7.43 -20.74
CA TYR A 26 -1.25 -7.69 -21.18
C TYR A 26 -0.34 -8.08 -20.01
N PHE A 27 -0.38 -7.33 -18.90
CA PHE A 27 0.42 -7.63 -17.72
C PHE A 27 -0.16 -8.80 -16.89
N VAL A 28 -1.49 -8.92 -16.80
CA VAL A 28 -2.14 -10.03 -16.09
C VAL A 28 -1.74 -11.38 -16.68
N LYS A 29 -1.72 -11.50 -18.02
CA LYS A 29 -1.30 -12.74 -18.70
C LYS A 29 0.17 -13.10 -18.42
N ARG A 30 1.01 -12.11 -18.15
CA ARG A 30 2.43 -12.28 -17.82
C ARG A 30 2.69 -12.44 -16.32
N GLN A 31 1.64 -12.31 -15.51
CA GLN A 31 1.71 -12.26 -14.05
C GLN A 31 2.67 -11.18 -13.53
N ASP A 32 2.78 -10.06 -14.26
CA ASP A 32 3.64 -8.94 -13.90
C ASP A 32 2.91 -7.98 -12.93
N TRP A 33 2.64 -8.50 -11.72
CA TRP A 33 1.89 -7.78 -10.70
C TRP A 33 2.60 -6.51 -10.25
N LYS A 34 3.93 -6.57 -10.17
CA LYS A 34 4.76 -5.44 -9.78
C LYS A 34 4.56 -4.27 -10.74
N LYS A 35 4.56 -4.53 -12.06
CA LYS A 35 4.35 -3.47 -13.05
C LYS A 35 2.93 -2.91 -13.01
N LEU A 36 1.92 -3.76 -12.81
CA LEU A 36 0.53 -3.31 -12.66
C LEU A 36 0.31 -2.43 -11.43
N LEU A 37 0.95 -2.75 -10.31
CA LEU A 37 0.82 -1.98 -9.07
C LEU A 37 1.38 -0.56 -9.17
N GLU A 38 2.24 -0.26 -10.14
CA GLU A 38 2.68 1.12 -10.42
C GLU A 38 1.52 2.02 -10.86
N PHE A 39 0.43 1.43 -11.35
CA PHE A 39 -0.79 2.12 -11.82
C PHE A 39 -1.98 1.91 -10.88
N ASP A 40 -1.78 1.31 -9.70
CA ASP A 40 -2.84 1.11 -8.70
C ASP A 40 -3.18 2.44 -8.01
N GLN A 41 -4.43 2.88 -8.13
CA GLN A 41 -4.89 4.16 -7.59
C GLN A 41 -4.70 4.27 -6.06
N LEU A 42 -4.86 3.17 -5.31
CA LEU A 42 -4.64 3.20 -3.86
C LEU A 42 -3.17 3.48 -3.55
N GLN A 43 -2.25 2.75 -4.19
CA GLN A 43 -0.80 2.95 -4.02
C GLN A 43 -0.36 4.37 -4.44
N LEU A 44 -0.89 4.87 -5.56
CA LEU A 44 -0.60 6.23 -6.03
C LEU A 44 -1.12 7.29 -5.03
N GLN A 45 -2.35 7.17 -4.55
CA GLN A 45 -2.89 8.13 -3.57
C GLN A 45 -2.19 8.04 -2.22
N LYS A 46 -1.86 6.83 -1.76
CA LYS A 46 -1.14 6.60 -0.51
C LYS A 46 0.28 7.14 -0.56
N SER A 47 1.01 6.93 -1.65
CA SER A 47 2.36 7.49 -1.86
C SER A 47 2.35 9.02 -1.98
N SER A 48 1.27 9.61 -2.47
CA SER A 48 1.07 11.06 -2.46
C SER A 48 0.72 11.64 -1.08
N GLY A 49 0.58 10.80 -0.05
CA GLY A 49 0.26 11.21 1.33
C GLY A 49 -1.19 11.67 1.55
N LYS A 50 -2.08 11.47 0.57
CA LYS A 50 -3.49 11.93 0.64
C LYS A 50 -4.38 11.03 1.50
N ILE A 51 -4.08 9.73 1.55
CA ILE A 51 -4.89 8.70 2.22
C ILE A 51 -4.00 7.74 3.00
N PHE A 52 -4.57 7.01 3.96
CA PHE A 52 -3.92 5.90 4.66
C PHE A 52 -2.49 6.24 5.13
N LYS A 53 -2.29 7.47 5.62
CA LYS A 53 -0.99 7.93 6.10
C LYS A 53 -0.48 7.00 7.21
N ASP A 54 0.77 6.57 7.08
CA ASP A 54 1.45 5.64 7.99
C ASP A 54 0.81 4.24 8.11
N PHE A 55 -0.24 3.94 7.32
CA PHE A 55 -0.71 2.57 7.20
C PHE A 55 0.25 1.76 6.34
N HIS A 56 0.34 0.48 6.64
CA HIS A 56 1.11 -0.51 5.93
C HIS A 56 0.15 -1.46 5.22
N GLU A 57 0.62 -2.05 4.13
CA GLU A 57 -0.10 -3.07 3.36
C GLU A 57 0.89 -4.19 3.03
N GLY A 58 0.40 -5.42 2.97
CA GLY A 58 1.24 -6.57 2.62
C GLY A 58 1.68 -6.50 1.16
N THR A 59 2.78 -7.17 0.83
CA THR A 59 3.19 -7.28 -0.58
C THR A 59 2.14 -8.04 -1.37
N ILE A 60 1.60 -7.42 -2.42
CA ILE A 60 0.64 -8.05 -3.33
C ILE A 60 1.42 -8.85 -4.37
N ASN A 61 1.29 -10.17 -4.31
CA ASN A 61 1.91 -11.14 -5.21
C ASN A 61 0.88 -12.03 -5.93
N PHE A 62 -0.37 -11.59 -5.95
CA PHE A 62 -1.52 -12.28 -6.54
C PHE A 62 -2.22 -11.37 -7.56
N GLY A 63 -2.98 -11.96 -8.48
CA GLY A 63 -3.70 -11.22 -9.52
C GLY A 63 -4.84 -10.36 -8.97
N PRO A 64 -5.35 -9.39 -9.74
CA PRO A 64 -6.50 -8.56 -9.36
C PRO A 64 -7.72 -9.39 -8.90
N THR A 65 -8.41 -8.95 -7.84
CA THR A 65 -9.55 -9.67 -7.23
C THR A 65 -10.90 -9.36 -7.88
N TYR A 66 -10.98 -8.24 -8.59
CA TYR A 66 -12.15 -7.81 -9.33
C TYR A 66 -11.81 -7.69 -10.81
N LYS A 67 -12.70 -7.99 -11.77
CA LYS A 67 -13.99 -8.67 -11.63
C LYS A 67 -13.94 -10.00 -12.37
N TYR A 68 -14.39 -11.06 -11.72
CA TYR A 68 -14.51 -12.39 -12.32
C TYR A 68 -15.94 -12.67 -12.78
N ASP A 69 -16.07 -13.58 -13.74
CA ASP A 69 -17.34 -14.24 -14.03
C ASP A 69 -17.70 -15.20 -12.90
N VAL A 70 -19.00 -15.28 -12.57
CA VAL A 70 -19.48 -16.09 -11.44
C VAL A 70 -19.19 -17.57 -11.72
N GLY A 71 -18.48 -18.22 -10.80
CA GLY A 71 -18.11 -19.64 -10.91
C GLY A 71 -16.95 -19.91 -11.88
N SER A 72 -16.22 -18.88 -12.31
CA SER A 72 -15.10 -19.01 -13.24
C SER A 72 -13.86 -18.28 -12.73
N ALA A 73 -12.68 -18.73 -13.18
CA ALA A 73 -11.43 -17.99 -13.02
C ALA A 73 -11.19 -16.99 -14.16
N ALA A 74 -12.14 -16.88 -15.11
CA ALA A 74 -12.11 -15.85 -16.14
C ALA A 74 -12.52 -14.49 -15.55
N TYR A 75 -11.78 -13.45 -15.92
CA TYR A 75 -12.19 -12.07 -15.70
C TYR A 75 -13.38 -11.70 -16.60
N ASP A 76 -14.13 -10.66 -16.22
CA ASP A 76 -15.43 -10.27 -16.78
C ASP A 76 -15.48 -10.34 -18.33
N THR A 77 -16.17 -11.35 -18.86
CA THR A 77 -16.38 -11.53 -20.30
C THR A 77 -17.72 -10.95 -20.78
N SER A 78 -18.46 -10.25 -19.91
CA SER A 78 -19.68 -9.55 -20.34
C SER A 78 -19.35 -8.34 -21.21
N ASP A 79 -20.36 -7.80 -21.90
CA ASP A 79 -20.22 -6.59 -22.73
C ASP A 79 -19.71 -5.35 -21.96
N LYS A 80 -19.70 -5.39 -20.63
CA LYS A 80 -19.17 -4.32 -19.78
C LYS A 80 -17.65 -4.30 -19.71
N CYS A 81 -16.97 -5.41 -20.06
CA CYS A 81 -15.52 -5.57 -20.08
C CYS A 81 -14.80 -4.83 -18.94
N ARG A 82 -15.18 -5.11 -17.69
CA ARG A 82 -14.62 -4.38 -16.54
C ARG A 82 -13.12 -4.68 -16.43
N THR A 83 -12.31 -3.63 -16.45
CA THR A 83 -10.87 -3.73 -16.23
C THR A 83 -10.58 -4.37 -14.86
N PRO A 84 -9.73 -5.40 -14.81
CA PRO A 84 -9.34 -6.01 -13.54
C PRO A 84 -8.68 -5.01 -12.57
N ALA A 85 -8.95 -5.13 -11.28
CA ALA A 85 -8.40 -4.28 -10.22
C ALA A 85 -8.30 -4.99 -8.85
N TRP A 86 -7.40 -4.50 -7.98
CA TRP A 86 -7.34 -4.89 -6.56
C TRP A 86 -8.26 -4.00 -5.74
N THR A 87 -9.53 -4.35 -5.73
CA THR A 87 -10.58 -3.63 -4.98
C THR A 87 -10.58 -4.01 -3.50
N ASP A 88 -10.28 -5.27 -3.20
CA ASP A 88 -10.33 -5.83 -1.85
C ASP A 88 -8.95 -5.73 -1.20
N ARG A 89 -8.86 -4.94 -0.12
CA ARG A 89 -7.57 -4.56 0.48
C ARG A 89 -7.60 -4.71 1.98
N VAL A 90 -6.43 -4.92 2.58
CA VAL A 90 -6.23 -5.00 4.02
C VAL A 90 -5.01 -4.18 4.38
N LEU A 91 -5.22 -3.13 5.17
CA LEU A 91 -4.17 -2.25 5.67
C LEU A 91 -4.14 -2.29 7.19
N TRP A 92 -2.97 -2.04 7.76
CA TRP A 92 -2.82 -1.88 9.20
C TRP A 92 -2.02 -0.65 9.56
N TRP A 93 -2.37 -0.03 10.67
CA TRP A 93 -1.61 1.04 11.31
C TRP A 93 -1.27 0.62 12.72
N ARG A 94 -0.08 1.00 13.17
CA ARG A 94 0.38 0.77 14.53
C ARG A 94 0.89 2.07 15.11
N LYS A 95 0.54 2.33 16.36
CA LYS A 95 1.08 3.44 17.14
C LYS A 95 2.59 3.26 17.32
N ARG A 96 3.37 4.28 16.92
CA ARG A 96 4.81 4.33 17.23
C ARG A 96 4.98 4.69 18.71
N HIS A 97 5.59 3.81 19.49
CA HIS A 97 5.98 4.14 20.86
C HIS A 97 7.36 4.79 20.87
N SER A 98 7.64 5.62 21.88
CA SER A 98 8.93 6.32 22.02
C SER A 98 10.14 5.38 22.05
N PHE A 99 9.94 4.12 22.47
CA PHE A 99 10.95 3.07 22.54
C PHE A 99 11.15 2.31 21.21
N ASP A 100 10.29 2.52 20.20
CA ASP A 100 10.44 1.92 18.86
C ASP A 100 11.45 2.67 17.98
N ARG A 101 11.99 3.80 18.46
CA ARG A 101 13.06 4.52 17.77
C ARG A 101 14.34 3.71 17.89
N THR A 102 14.95 3.36 16.76
CA THR A 102 16.31 2.82 16.77
C THR A 102 17.26 3.86 17.35
N ALA A 103 18.41 3.43 17.88
CA ALA A 103 19.43 4.34 18.42
C ALA A 103 19.89 5.41 17.40
N GLY A 104 19.65 5.20 16.09
CA GLY A 104 19.92 6.20 15.04
C GLY A 104 18.83 7.27 14.85
N GLU A 105 17.60 7.07 15.35
CA GLU A 105 16.51 8.06 15.32
C GLU A 105 16.38 8.86 16.63
N LEU A 106 17.01 8.37 17.70
CA LEU A 106 17.24 9.15 18.90
C LEU A 106 18.56 9.90 18.65
N ASN A 107 18.54 11.23 18.52
CA ASN A 107 19.75 12.07 18.51
C ASN A 107 20.52 11.90 19.84
N LEU A 108 21.21 10.77 20.00
CA LEU A 108 22.05 10.43 21.15
C LEU A 108 23.53 10.65 20.84
N LEU A 109 23.85 11.27 19.70
CA LEU A 109 25.22 11.64 19.29
C LEU A 109 25.54 13.12 19.48
N ASP A 110 24.61 13.93 20.01
CA ASP A 110 24.85 15.37 20.26
C ASP A 110 25.21 15.69 21.72
N ASN A 111 25.62 14.69 22.51
CA ASN A 111 26.21 14.94 23.84
C ASN A 111 27.66 14.47 23.82
N ASP A 112 28.57 15.45 23.73
CA ASP A 112 30.00 15.49 24.09
C ASP A 112 30.65 16.48 23.11
N VAL A 113 31.08 17.71 23.44
CA VAL A 113 31.94 18.14 24.54
C VAL A 113 31.83 19.67 24.73
N GLU A 114 31.20 20.15 25.80
CA GLU A 114 31.59 21.42 26.44
C GLU A 114 32.60 21.05 27.53
N ALA A 115 33.86 20.86 27.14
CA ALA A 115 34.97 20.82 28.08
C ALA A 115 35.44 22.26 28.28
N ASP A 116 35.04 22.81 29.41
CA ASP A 116 35.72 23.87 30.12
C ASP A 116 37.25 23.69 30.01
N SER A 117 37.91 24.66 29.38
CA SER A 117 39.35 24.88 29.56
C SER A 117 39.57 26.33 29.97
N THR A 118 39.30 26.58 31.24
CA THR A 118 39.92 27.65 32.02
C THR A 118 41.45 27.54 31.92
N VAL A 119 42.09 28.55 31.31
CA VAL A 119 43.35 29.19 31.77
C VAL A 119 43.29 30.68 31.42
#